data_AF-A0A3P8M265-F1
#
_entry.id   AF-A0A3P8M265-F1
#
_cell.length_a   1.000
_cell.length_b   1.000
_cell.length_c   1.000
_cell.angle_alpha   90.00
_cell.angle_beta   90.00
_cell.angle_gamma   90.00
#
_symmetry.space_group_name_H-M   'P 1'
#
loop_
_entity.id
_entity.type
_entity.pdbx_description
1 polymer ?
#
loop_
_entity_poly.entity_id
_entity_poly.type
_entity_poly.pdbx_seq_one_letter_code
_entity_poly.pdbx_strand_id
1 'polypeptide(L)'
;MLFSALAEVKPSALLPLAADLSAINASSLTAKAFLDIQDDNLPKLVVCQALPVGVGITLEQFGWFFRQGEEQISMVILEAAANQLLYKADEEEDLAVQEVQHHFLH
;
A
#
# COMPACT_ATOMS: atom_id res chain seq x y z
N MET A 1 -11.70 12.77 6.81
CA MET A 1 -10.60 11.97 7.38
C MET A 1 -10.21 10.89 6.40
N LEU A 2 -8.92 10.59 6.27
CA LEU A 2 -8.40 9.55 5.40
C LEU A 2 -7.53 8.63 6.26
N PHE A 3 -7.80 7.33 6.19
CA PHE A 3 -7.00 6.29 6.83
C PHE A 3 -6.34 5.48 5.72
N SER A 4 -5.02 5.38 5.73
CA SER A 4 -4.25 4.80 4.63
C SER A 4 -3.05 4.01 5.12
N ALA A 5 -2.73 2.95 4.39
CA ALA A 5 -1.43 2.29 4.44
C ALA A 5 -0.72 2.48 3.10
N LEU A 6 0.61 2.48 3.17
CA LEU A 6 1.50 2.51 2.02
C LEU A 6 2.39 1.28 2.08
N ALA A 7 2.57 0.62 0.94
CA ALA A 7 3.52 -0.47 0.80
C ALA A 7 4.34 -0.29 -0.47
N GLU A 8 5.64 -0.55 -0.38
CA GLU A 8 6.54 -0.43 -1.52
C GLU A 8 6.36 -1.62 -2.46
N VAL A 9 6.25 -1.33 -3.74
CA VAL A 9 5.96 -2.28 -4.80
C VAL A 9 7.26 -2.60 -5.54
N LYS A 10 7.47 -3.88 -5.85
CA LYS A 10 8.59 -4.30 -6.68
C LYS A 10 8.44 -3.71 -8.09
N PRO A 11 9.46 -3.09 -8.70
CA PRO A 11 9.35 -2.54 -10.05
C PRO A 11 8.87 -3.57 -11.09
N SER A 12 9.27 -4.84 -10.93
CA SER A 12 8.82 -5.97 -11.76
C SER A 12 7.33 -6.30 -11.61
N ALA A 13 6.72 -5.96 -10.47
CA ALA A 13 5.32 -6.20 -10.16
C ALA A 13 4.40 -5.01 -10.51
N LEU A 14 4.97 -3.88 -10.96
CA LEU A 14 4.22 -2.65 -11.23
C LEU A 14 3.13 -2.85 -12.28
N LEU A 15 3.46 -3.43 -13.43
CA LEU A 15 2.50 -3.65 -14.53
C LEU A 15 1.41 -4.66 -14.16
N PRO A 16 1.72 -5.85 -13.58
CA PRO A 16 0.70 -6.77 -13.07
C PRO A 16 -0.24 -6.10 -12.06
N LEU A 17 0.32 -5.41 -11.07
CA LEU A 17 -0.48 -4.75 -10.03
C LEU A 17 -1.38 -3.66 -10.62
N ALA A 18 -0.88 -2.86 -11.57
CA ALA A 18 -1.68 -1.85 -12.27
C ALA A 18 -2.86 -2.46 -13.03
N ALA A 19 -2.68 -3.64 -13.65
CA ALA A 19 -3.75 -4.35 -14.34
C ALA A 19 -4.82 -4.88 -13.37
N ASP A 20 -4.41 -5.31 -12.17
CA ASP A 20 -5.31 -5.91 -11.18
C ASP A 20 -6.00 -4.87 -10.27
N LEU A 21 -5.59 -3.58 -10.30
CA LEU A 21 -6.18 -2.52 -9.47
C LEU A 21 -7.71 -2.45 -9.59
N SER A 22 -8.28 -2.69 -10.76
CA SER A 22 -9.75 -2.69 -10.93
C SER A 22 -10.40 -3.84 -10.16
N ALA A 23 -9.81 -5.03 -10.17
CA ALA A 23 -10.30 -6.18 -9.42
C ALA A 23 -10.16 -5.96 -7.91
N ILE A 24 -9.02 -5.42 -7.47
CA ILE A 24 -8.75 -5.07 -6.06
C ILE A 24 -9.76 -4.02 -5.57
N ASN A 25 -10.03 -2.97 -6.34
CA ASN A 25 -11.03 -1.97 -5.96
C ASN A 25 -12.47 -2.52 -5.99
N ALA A 26 -12.74 -3.56 -6.79
CA ALA A 26 -14.05 -4.21 -6.82
C ALA A 26 -14.23 -5.23 -5.68
N SER A 27 -13.15 -5.69 -5.03
CA SER A 27 -13.21 -6.66 -3.93
C SER A 27 -13.60 -6.03 -2.59
N SER A 28 -13.49 -4.70 -2.45
CA SER A 28 -13.92 -3.96 -1.27
C SER A 28 -14.98 -2.92 -1.61
N LEU A 29 -15.96 -2.75 -0.72
CA LEU A 29 -16.99 -1.71 -0.86
C LEU A 29 -16.53 -0.35 -0.35
N THR A 30 -15.47 -0.30 0.45
CA THR A 30 -15.05 0.92 1.16
C THR A 30 -13.60 1.31 0.91
N ALA A 31 -12.71 0.34 0.70
CA ALA A 31 -11.31 0.61 0.43
C ALA A 31 -11.10 1.08 -1.03
N LYS A 32 -10.09 1.92 -1.21
CA LYS A 32 -9.58 2.33 -2.51
C LYS A 32 -8.10 2.05 -2.58
N ALA A 33 -7.66 1.35 -3.61
CA ALA A 33 -6.28 1.06 -3.92
C ALA A 33 -5.83 1.80 -5.19
N PHE A 34 -4.64 2.40 -5.16
CA PHE A 34 -4.01 3.03 -6.32
C PHE A 34 -2.49 3.02 -6.20
N LEU A 35 -1.81 3.21 -7.32
CA LEU A 35 -0.36 3.33 -7.37
C LEU A 35 0.06 4.79 -7.29
N ASP A 36 1.02 5.08 -6.43
CA ASP A 36 1.76 6.32 -6.35
C ASP A 36 3.17 6.08 -6.93
N ILE A 37 3.47 6.73 -8.05
CA ILE A 37 4.71 6.55 -8.80
C ILE A 37 5.38 7.91 -8.92
N GLN A 38 6.64 7.99 -8.48
CA GLN A 38 7.48 9.18 -8.51
C GLN A 38 8.81 8.81 -9.18
N ASP A 39 9.50 9.78 -9.78
CA ASP A 39 10.74 9.50 -10.51
C ASP A 39 11.89 9.07 -9.58
N ASP A 40 11.95 9.60 -8.35
CA ASP A 40 13.08 9.41 -7.42
C ASP A 40 12.83 8.37 -6.31
N ASN A 41 11.68 7.66 -6.33
CA ASN A 41 11.29 6.73 -5.28
C ASN A 41 10.74 5.42 -5.86
N LEU A 42 10.79 4.36 -5.06
CA LEU A 42 10.09 3.11 -5.38
C LEU A 42 8.57 3.36 -5.51
N PRO A 43 7.90 2.70 -6.46
CA PRO A 43 6.45 2.83 -6.60
C PRO A 43 5.76 2.30 -5.35
N LYS A 44 4.69 2.97 -4.93
CA LYS A 44 3.95 2.62 -3.71
C LYS A 44 2.52 2.23 -4.03
N LEU A 45 2.08 1.12 -3.47
CA LEU A 45 0.67 0.78 -3.39
C LEU A 45 0.07 1.54 -2.21
N VAL A 46 -0.84 2.45 -2.51
CA VAL A 46 -1.60 3.18 -1.50
C VAL A 46 -2.98 2.57 -1.41
N VAL A 47 -3.34 2.08 -0.21
CA VAL A 47 -4.69 1.58 0.09
C VAL A 47 -5.28 2.45 1.18
N CYS A 48 -6.46 3.01 0.93
CA CYS A 48 -7.06 3.94 1.87
C CYS A 48 -8.58 3.82 1.95
N GLN A 49 -9.12 4.32 3.06
CA GLN A 49 -10.55 4.52 3.26
C GLN A 49 -10.80 5.96 3.70
N ALA A 50 -11.88 6.55 3.20
CA ALA A 50 -12.27 7.92 3.53
C ALA A 50 -13.54 7.94 4.38
N LEU A 51 -13.53 8.77 5.43
CA LEU A 51 -14.72 9.13 6.20
C LEU A 51 -14.97 10.64 6.06
N PRO A 52 -16.04 11.06 5.37
CA PRO A 52 -16.46 12.45 5.34
C PRO A 52 -16.91 12.89 6.74
N VAL A 53 -16.31 13.96 7.26
CA VAL A 53 -16.57 14.47 8.63
C VAL A 53 -17.21 15.86 8.64
N GLY A 54 -17.51 16.42 7.47
CA GLY A 54 -17.96 17.81 7.32
C GLY A 54 -19.29 18.13 8.03
N VAL A 55 -20.12 17.12 8.28
CA VAL A 55 -21.39 17.26 9.02
C VAL A 55 -21.31 16.77 10.48
N GLY A 56 -20.09 16.48 10.96
CA GLY A 56 -19.86 15.85 12.25
C GLY A 56 -19.95 14.31 12.21
N ILE A 57 -19.28 13.65 13.16
CA ILE A 57 -19.34 12.21 13.38
C ILE A 57 -19.36 11.93 14.89
N THR A 58 -19.92 10.79 15.30
CA THR A 58 -19.83 10.34 16.70
C THR A 58 -18.52 9.57 16.94
N LEU A 59 -18.16 9.39 18.21
CA LEU A 59 -16.98 8.61 18.60
C LEU A 59 -17.11 7.14 18.19
N GLU A 60 -18.32 6.58 18.25
CA GLU A 60 -18.59 5.20 17.84
C GLU A 60 -18.44 5.03 16.33
N GLN A 61 -18.92 5.99 15.53
CA GLN A 61 -18.72 6.00 14.08
C GLN A 61 -17.24 6.07 13.72
N PHE A 62 -16.48 6.90 14.43
CA PHE A 62 -15.03 6.97 14.28
C PHE A 62 -14.35 5.63 14.64
N GLY A 63 -14.69 5.05 15.79
CA GLY A 63 -14.11 3.78 16.24
C GLY A 63 -14.45 2.61 15.31
N TRP A 64 -15.66 2.59 14.74
CA TRP A 64 -16.05 1.61 13.74
C TRP A 64 -15.28 1.79 12.43
N PHE A 65 -15.14 3.04 11.97
CA PHE A 65 -14.35 3.36 10.76
C PHE A 65 -12.91 2.88 10.87
N PHE A 66 -12.25 3.05 12.01
CA PHE A 66 -10.88 2.58 12.20
C PHE A 66 -10.76 1.06 12.15
N ARG A 67 -11.63 0.33 12.86
CA ARG A 67 -11.60 -1.15 12.87
C ARG A 67 -11.89 -1.72 11.49
N GLN A 68 -12.91 -1.20 10.82
CA GLN A 68 -13.24 -1.65 9.46
C GLN A 68 -12.13 -1.28 8.47
N GLY A 69 -11.60 -0.04 8.57
CA GLY A 69 -10.52 0.42 7.72
C GLY A 69 -9.27 -0.43 7.89
N GLU A 70 -8.90 -0.76 9.12
CA GLU A 70 -7.78 -1.65 9.44
C GLU A 70 -7.96 -3.03 8.82
N GLU A 71 -9.12 -3.66 9.00
CA GLU A 71 -9.43 -4.97 8.43
C GLU A 71 -9.34 -4.97 6.90
N GLN A 72 -10.01 -4.02 6.24
CA GLN A 72 -10.06 -3.95 4.78
C GLN A 72 -8.70 -3.62 4.17
N ILE A 73 -7.98 -2.64 4.72
CA ILE A 73 -6.64 -2.28 4.26
C ILE A 73 -5.67 -3.43 4.48
N SER A 74 -5.73 -4.10 5.65
CA SER A 74 -4.85 -5.24 5.93
C SER A 74 -5.06 -6.40 4.96
N MET A 75 -6.31 -6.72 4.61
CA MET A 75 -6.59 -7.77 3.63
C MET A 75 -5.94 -7.49 2.27
N VAL A 76 -6.09 -6.26 1.74
CA VAL A 76 -5.51 -5.89 0.45
C VAL A 76 -3.98 -5.94 0.49
N ILE A 77 -3.36 -5.40 1.55
CA ILE A 77 -1.91 -5.40 1.69
C ILE A 77 -1.35 -6.82 1.84
N LEU A 78 -1.98 -7.67 2.66
CA LEU A 78 -1.56 -9.06 2.85
C LEU A 78 -1.72 -9.89 1.58
N GLU A 79 -2.79 -9.67 0.81
CA GLU A 79 -2.99 -10.33 -0.49
C GLU A 79 -1.90 -9.92 -1.49
N ALA A 80 -1.61 -8.61 -1.61
CA ALA A 80 -0.53 -8.13 -2.47
C ALA A 80 0.84 -8.67 -2.02
N ALA A 81 1.09 -8.78 -0.72
CA ALA A 81 2.30 -9.40 -0.18
C ALA A 81 2.37 -10.91 -0.52
N ALA A 82 1.27 -11.64 -0.37
CA ALA A 82 1.18 -13.07 -0.69
C ALA A 82 1.43 -13.35 -2.18
N ASN A 83 0.99 -12.44 -3.05
CA ASN A 83 1.25 -12.46 -4.49
C ASN A 83 2.67 -11.96 -4.87
N GLN A 84 3.55 -11.71 -3.88
CA GLN A 84 4.95 -11.30 -4.07
C GLN A 84 5.09 -9.97 -4.81
N LEU A 85 4.10 -9.10 -4.72
CA LEU A 85 4.08 -7.80 -5.42
C LEU A 85 4.81 -6.71 -4.63
N LEU A 86 4.96 -6.91 -3.32
CA LEU A 86 5.53 -5.93 -2.39
C LEU A 86 6.95 -6.30 -1.98
N TYR A 87 7.78 -5.29 -1.69
CA TYR A 87 9.04 -5.51 -0.96
C TYR A 87 8.74 -5.93 0.47
N LYS A 88 9.56 -6.85 1.00
CA LYS A 88 9.55 -7.13 2.44
C LYS A 88 10.40 -6.09 3.14
N ALA A 89 10.00 -5.69 4.35
CA ALA A 89 10.81 -4.83 5.21
C ALA A 89 12.25 -5.37 5.39
N ASP A 90 12.42 -6.70 5.36
CA ASP A 90 13.74 -7.33 5.49
C ASP A 90 14.59 -7.27 4.19
N GLU A 91 13.99 -7.04 3.02
CA GLU A 91 14.71 -6.90 1.73
C GLU A 91 15.40 -5.52 1.59
N GLU A 92 15.04 -4.52 2.43
CA GLU A 92 15.69 -3.21 2.48
C GLU A 92 17.16 -3.31 2.94
N GLU A 93 17.48 -4.24 3.86
CA GLU A 93 18.86 -4.46 4.33
C GLU A 93 19.75 -5.01 3.20
N ASP A 94 19.24 -5.87 2.34
CA ASP A 94 19.99 -6.46 1.22
C ASP A 94 20.27 -5.43 0.11
N LEU A 95 19.34 -4.50 -0.15
CA LEU A 95 19.51 -3.43 -1.13
C LEU A 95 20.55 -2.40 -0.67
N ALA A 96 20.53 -2.03 0.61
CA ALA A 96 21.55 -1.16 1.20
C ALA A 96 22.95 -1.79 1.15
N VAL A 97 23.05 -3.11 1.33
CA VAL A 97 24.33 -3.83 1.21
C VAL A 97 24.81 -3.90 -0.25
N GLN A 98 23.92 -4.05 -1.23
CA GLN A 98 24.28 -4.05 -2.65
C GLN A 98 24.77 -2.68 -3.14
N GLU A 99 24.11 -1.58 -2.76
CA GLU A 99 24.58 -0.22 -3.13
C GLU A 99 25.98 0.07 -2.59
N VAL A 100 26.27 -0.36 -1.35
CA VAL A 100 27.59 -0.20 -0.74
C VAL A 100 28.65 -1.03 -1.51
N GLN A 101 28.34 -2.26 -1.93
CA GLN A 101 29.27 -3.09 -2.69
C GLN A 101 29.60 -2.52 -4.08
N HIS A 102 28.65 -1.88 -4.75
CA HIS A 102 28.89 -1.25 -6.05
C HIS A 102 29.79 0.01 -5.96
N HIS A 103 29.81 0.70 -4.82
CA HIS A 103 30.65 1.89 -4.61
C HIS A 103 32.12 1.54 -4.27
N PHE A 104 32.44 0.31 -3.85
CA PHE A 104 33.81 -0.11 -3.53
C PHE A 104 34.62 -0.66 -4.73
N LEU A 105 34.02 -0.72 -5.92
CA LEU A 105 34.66 -1.26 -7.14
C LEU A 105 35.12 -0.20 -8.14
N HIS A 106 35.28 1.06 -7.70
CA HIS A 106 35.88 2.15 -8.49
C HIS A 106 37.08 2.78 -7.79
#